data_AF-A0A813NW15-F1
#
_entry.id   AF-A0A813NW15-F1
#
_cell.length_a   1.000
_cell.length_b   1.000
_cell.length_c   1.000
_cell.angle_alpha   90.00
_cell.angle_beta   90.00
_cell.angle_gamma   90.00
#
_symmetry.space_group_name_H-M   'P 1'
#
loop_
_entity.id
_entity.type
_entity.pdbx_description
1 polymer ?
#
loop_
_entity_poly.entity_id
_entity_poly.type
_entity_poly.pdbx_seq_one_letter_code
_entity_poly.pdbx_strand_id
1 'polypeptide(L)'
;MDSIIRVDTPEIDGTAFDGPSRLRTDSITKSTPPDRKDIRSADVIEPVVKTTHASPGEFHVLSVYEAFVAALKESQNPKSPIGTQNYINGYRELIKIFETIKKFSYDVVEKLTILQEFVDKDAIDTKHFDTIQKAIDYETENNLIKTNPNNFARTLLRLHRALIFIEEFLRALSDRPLSDSTATIASNAYDSTLYHHHGFFIRTTVKVGFHALPSRKQLDEVIFHGHKSDMMDQYKIFIKTIKQIYDIIEAYYAEKNYLQLP
;
A
#
# COMPACT_ATOMS: atom_id res chain seq x y z
N MET A 1 52.41 28.39 23.58
CA MET A 1 52.30 26.92 23.66
C MET A 1 50.99 26.53 22.96
N ASP A 2 50.74 26.95 21.73
CA ASP A 2 51.36 26.52 20.46
C ASP A 2 51.30 25.02 20.25
N SER A 3 50.47 24.57 19.31
CA SER A 3 50.88 23.78 18.14
C SER A 3 49.67 23.49 17.24
N ILE A 4 49.62 24.21 16.12
CA ILE A 4 48.74 24.03 14.98
C ILE A 4 49.34 22.94 14.09
N ILE A 5 48.54 21.97 13.63
CA ILE A 5 48.94 21.02 12.58
C ILE A 5 48.36 21.51 11.25
N ARG A 6 49.25 22.02 10.39
CA ARG A 6 49.05 22.22 8.95
C ARG A 6 49.39 20.92 8.23
N VAL A 7 48.62 20.56 7.20
CA VAL A 7 49.02 19.56 6.21
C VAL A 7 48.86 20.19 4.84
N ASP A 8 49.98 20.25 4.13
CA ASP A 8 50.17 20.88 2.82
C ASP A 8 49.64 20.03 1.66
N THR A 9 49.06 20.71 0.68
CA THR A 9 48.77 20.22 -0.68
C THR A 9 49.99 20.45 -1.59
N PRO A 10 50.29 19.55 -2.56
CA PRO A 10 51.24 19.86 -3.62
C PRO A 10 50.53 20.41 -4.87
N GLU A 11 50.95 21.61 -5.26
CA GLU A 11 50.80 22.24 -6.58
C GLU A 11 51.77 21.57 -7.58
N ILE A 12 51.32 21.31 -8.81
CA ILE A 12 52.21 21.12 -9.96
C ILE A 12 51.64 21.86 -11.18
N ASP A 13 52.41 22.88 -11.58
CA ASP A 13 52.47 23.64 -12.85
C ASP A 13 52.43 22.67 -14.07
N GLY A 14 51.72 22.86 -15.19
CA GLY A 14 51.55 24.07 -15.98
C GLY A 14 52.49 24.04 -17.18
N THR A 15 52.08 23.47 -18.33
CA THR A 15 52.61 23.86 -19.66
C THR A 15 51.59 23.62 -20.76
N ALA A 16 51.25 24.69 -21.47
CA ALA A 16 50.44 24.75 -22.69
C ALA A 16 51.27 24.41 -23.94
N PHE A 17 50.63 23.86 -24.98
CA PHE A 17 51.09 23.92 -26.38
C PHE A 17 49.90 23.93 -27.36
N ASP A 18 49.57 25.15 -27.78
CA ASP A 18 49.34 25.66 -29.14
C ASP A 18 48.82 24.75 -30.29
N GLY A 19 47.69 25.17 -30.89
CA GLY A 19 47.67 25.47 -32.33
C GLY A 19 46.94 24.50 -33.29
N PRO A 20 46.22 24.99 -34.32
CA PRO A 20 45.08 24.29 -34.92
C PRO A 20 45.40 23.61 -36.27
N SER A 21 44.68 22.54 -36.61
CA SER A 21 44.65 22.01 -37.97
C SER A 21 43.22 21.89 -38.49
N ARG A 22 42.93 22.75 -39.46
CA ARG A 22 41.83 22.62 -40.43
C ARG A 22 42.09 21.37 -41.27
N LEU A 23 41.03 20.63 -41.64
CA LEU A 23 40.91 20.05 -42.98
C LEU A 23 39.46 19.63 -43.27
N ARG A 24 38.96 20.22 -44.36
CA ARG A 24 38.05 19.73 -45.40
C ARG A 24 36.70 19.10 -45.04
N THR A 25 35.71 19.90 -45.40
CA THR A 25 34.40 19.55 -45.97
C THR A 25 34.45 18.38 -46.94
N ASP A 26 33.52 17.43 -46.80
CA ASP A 26 32.88 16.72 -47.90
C ASP A 26 31.46 16.25 -47.52
N SER A 27 30.52 16.55 -48.41
CA SER A 27 29.27 15.80 -48.68
C SER A 27 28.14 15.82 -47.65
N ILE A 28 27.32 16.88 -47.74
CA ILE A 28 25.92 16.89 -47.29
C ILE A 28 25.09 16.04 -48.26
N THR A 29 24.70 14.84 -47.84
CA THR A 29 23.54 14.12 -48.41
C THR A 29 22.33 14.39 -47.51
N LYS A 30 21.34 15.09 -48.06
CA LYS A 30 20.02 15.29 -47.42
C LYS A 30 19.31 13.94 -47.32
N SER A 31 19.28 13.34 -46.14
CA SER A 31 18.32 12.27 -45.82
C SER A 31 16.99 12.90 -45.40
N THR A 32 15.95 12.63 -46.16
CA THR A 32 14.54 12.96 -45.90
C THR A 32 14.12 12.47 -44.49
N PRO A 33 13.33 13.23 -43.71
CA PRO A 33 12.80 12.76 -42.43
C PRO A 33 11.86 11.57 -42.64
N PRO A 34 11.90 10.52 -41.80
CA PRO A 34 10.94 9.43 -41.88
C PRO A 34 9.54 9.93 -41.50
N ASP A 35 8.57 9.45 -42.28
CA ASP A 35 7.15 9.75 -42.17
C ASP A 35 6.60 9.41 -40.78
N ARG A 36 5.73 10.28 -40.27
CA ARG A 36 5.22 10.28 -38.90
C ARG A 36 4.03 9.33 -38.78
N LYS A 37 4.24 8.04 -39.04
CA LYS A 37 3.29 6.96 -38.72
C LYS A 37 4.09 5.70 -38.35
N ASP A 38 3.65 5.03 -37.29
CA ASP A 38 4.26 3.84 -36.67
C ASP A 38 5.23 4.09 -35.50
N ILE A 39 4.74 4.75 -34.45
CA ILE A 39 5.10 4.38 -33.07
C ILE A 39 3.95 3.53 -32.55
N ARG A 40 3.92 2.25 -32.96
CA ARG A 40 3.06 1.25 -32.33
C ARG A 40 3.75 0.82 -31.03
N SER A 41 3.13 1.24 -29.93
CA SER A 41 3.03 0.56 -28.64
C SER A 41 4.16 -0.42 -28.30
N ALA A 42 5.20 0.07 -27.63
CA ALA A 42 6.09 -0.77 -26.85
C ALA A 42 5.44 -1.00 -25.47
N ASP A 43 5.08 -2.25 -25.22
CA ASP A 43 4.93 -2.91 -23.92
C ASP A 43 4.06 -2.21 -22.86
N VAL A 44 2.76 -2.13 -23.16
CA VAL A 44 1.76 -2.35 -22.12
C VAL A 44 1.51 -3.85 -22.10
N ILE A 45 2.06 -4.55 -21.11
CA ILE A 45 1.63 -5.92 -20.81
C ILE A 45 0.20 -5.79 -20.29
N GLU A 46 -0.79 -5.90 -21.18
CA GLU A 46 -2.16 -6.16 -20.74
C GLU A 46 -2.16 -7.54 -20.07
N PRO A 47 -2.59 -7.66 -18.81
CA PRO A 47 -2.70 -8.96 -18.18
C PRO A 47 -3.85 -9.69 -18.86
N VAL A 48 -3.54 -10.66 -19.72
CA VAL A 48 -4.50 -11.67 -20.16
C VAL A 48 -4.74 -12.61 -18.99
N VAL A 49 -5.46 -12.14 -17.97
CA VAL A 49 -6.07 -13.00 -16.96
C VAL A 49 -7.45 -13.32 -17.47
N LYS A 50 -7.68 -14.60 -17.78
CA LYS A 50 -9.04 -15.12 -17.98
C LYS A 50 -9.82 -14.74 -16.73
N THR A 51 -10.80 -13.85 -16.86
CA THR A 51 -11.77 -13.53 -15.83
C THR A 51 -12.58 -14.79 -15.54
N THR A 52 -12.09 -15.60 -14.60
CA THR A 52 -12.91 -16.62 -13.96
C THR A 52 -14.01 -15.87 -13.23
N HIS A 53 -15.25 -15.99 -13.71
CA HIS A 53 -16.42 -15.47 -13.01
C HIS A 53 -16.53 -16.20 -11.67
N ALA A 54 -16.06 -15.55 -10.64
CA ALA A 54 -16.12 -16.06 -9.29
C ALA A 54 -17.48 -15.86 -8.67
N SER A 55 -17.79 -16.70 -7.68
CA SER A 55 -19.08 -16.65 -7.01
C SER A 55 -19.19 -15.43 -6.08
N PRO A 56 -20.39 -14.86 -5.88
CA PRO A 56 -20.58 -13.75 -4.95
C PRO A 56 -20.05 -14.11 -3.54
N GLY A 57 -19.05 -13.37 -3.06
CA GLY A 57 -18.44 -13.57 -1.75
C GLY A 57 -17.03 -14.17 -1.77
N GLU A 58 -16.56 -14.70 -2.90
CA GLU A 58 -15.17 -15.17 -3.02
C GLU A 58 -14.18 -14.01 -3.02
N PHE A 59 -12.94 -14.31 -2.59
CA PHE A 59 -11.83 -13.37 -2.56
C PHE A 59 -11.14 -13.27 -3.93
N HIS A 60 -10.84 -12.03 -4.36
CA HIS A 60 -10.15 -11.75 -5.62
C HIS A 60 -8.94 -10.83 -5.42
N VAL A 61 -7.75 -11.40 -5.65
CA VAL A 61 -6.48 -10.67 -5.68
C VAL A 61 -6.55 -9.44 -6.58
N LEU A 62 -7.12 -9.59 -7.78
CA LEU A 62 -7.22 -8.50 -8.76
C LEU A 62 -8.17 -7.39 -8.29
N SER A 63 -9.31 -7.73 -7.69
CA SER A 63 -10.25 -6.73 -7.18
C SER A 63 -9.66 -5.91 -6.04
N VAL A 64 -8.86 -6.52 -5.15
CA VAL A 64 -8.07 -5.78 -4.14
C VAL A 64 -7.10 -4.82 -4.82
N TYR A 65 -6.31 -5.34 -5.77
CA TYR A 65 -5.30 -4.57 -6.49
C TYR A 65 -5.91 -3.36 -7.22
N GLU A 66 -6.94 -3.57 -8.03
CA GLU A 66 -7.62 -2.54 -8.81
C GLU A 66 -8.20 -1.46 -7.90
N ALA A 67 -8.87 -1.86 -6.82
CA ALA A 67 -9.44 -0.91 -5.87
C ALA A 67 -8.36 -0.08 -5.16
N PHE A 68 -7.28 -0.70 -4.68
CA PHE A 68 -6.21 0.05 -4.02
C PHE A 68 -5.39 0.93 -4.98
N VAL A 69 -5.15 0.50 -6.22
CA VAL A 69 -4.57 1.36 -7.25
C VAL A 69 -5.50 2.54 -7.55
N ALA A 70 -6.81 2.31 -7.66
CA ALA A 70 -7.78 3.38 -7.86
C ALA A 70 -7.90 4.31 -6.63
N ALA A 71 -7.52 3.85 -5.44
CA ALA A 71 -7.42 4.69 -4.24
C ALA A 71 -6.17 5.59 -4.29
N LEU A 72 -5.07 5.11 -4.87
CA LEU A 72 -3.85 5.87 -5.11
C LEU A 72 -4.01 6.78 -6.34
N LYS A 73 -4.54 7.98 -6.13
CA LYS A 73 -4.75 8.97 -7.20
C LYS A 73 -3.46 9.31 -7.97
N GLU A 74 -2.32 9.35 -7.27
CA GLU A 74 -1.00 9.64 -7.83
C GLU A 74 0.04 8.61 -7.32
N SER A 75 0.17 7.48 -8.02
CA SER A 75 0.98 6.33 -7.57
C SER A 75 2.48 6.62 -7.33
N GLN A 76 3.03 7.72 -7.85
CA GLN A 76 4.43 8.13 -7.62
C GLN A 76 4.58 9.20 -6.54
N ASN A 77 3.48 9.72 -6.00
CA ASN A 77 3.51 10.79 -5.00
C ASN A 77 3.39 10.19 -3.57
N PRO A 78 4.41 10.31 -2.71
CA PRO A 78 4.37 9.83 -1.33
C PRO A 78 3.39 10.63 -0.44
N LYS A 79 2.79 11.68 -0.97
CA LYS A 79 1.71 12.46 -0.34
C LYS A 79 0.40 12.38 -1.14
N SER A 80 0.26 11.37 -2.01
CA SER A 80 -0.94 11.21 -2.83
C SER A 80 -2.18 11.20 -1.93
N PRO A 81 -3.21 12.00 -2.24
CA PRO A 81 -4.49 11.86 -1.58
C PRO A 81 -5.04 10.45 -1.81
N ILE A 82 -5.50 9.80 -0.75
CA ILE A 82 -6.06 8.43 -0.83
C ILE A 82 -7.57 8.53 -0.98
N GLY A 83 -8.10 8.06 -2.11
CA GLY A 83 -9.55 8.03 -2.36
C GLY A 83 -10.28 7.09 -1.39
N THR A 84 -11.19 7.63 -0.59
CA THR A 84 -11.81 6.90 0.53
C THR A 84 -12.67 5.73 0.06
N GLN A 85 -13.52 5.94 -0.96
CA GLN A 85 -14.41 4.89 -1.43
C GLN A 85 -13.65 3.67 -1.97
N ASN A 86 -12.61 3.92 -2.76
CA ASN A 86 -11.77 2.86 -3.32
C ASN A 86 -10.94 2.15 -2.23
N TYR A 87 -10.48 2.89 -1.21
CA TYR A 87 -9.85 2.29 -0.03
C TYR A 87 -10.82 1.34 0.71
N ILE A 88 -12.07 1.76 0.94
CA ILE A 88 -13.09 0.91 1.59
C ILE A 88 -13.36 -0.34 0.73
N ASN A 89 -13.52 -0.18 -0.58
CA ASN A 89 -13.77 -1.29 -1.50
C ASN A 89 -12.62 -2.31 -1.49
N GLY A 90 -11.38 -1.84 -1.59
CA GLY A 90 -10.20 -2.71 -1.54
C GLY A 90 -10.08 -3.44 -0.21
N TYR A 91 -10.35 -2.77 0.90
CA TYR A 91 -10.32 -3.40 2.23
C TYR A 91 -11.44 -4.45 2.39
N ARG A 92 -12.67 -4.15 1.92
CA ARG A 92 -13.79 -5.12 1.94
C ARG A 92 -13.45 -6.39 1.18
N GLU A 93 -12.79 -6.26 0.04
CA GLU A 93 -12.32 -7.41 -0.71
C GLU A 93 -11.22 -8.16 0.07
N LEU A 94 -10.23 -7.42 0.60
CA LEU A 94 -9.11 -7.97 1.34
C LEU A 94 -9.53 -8.81 2.57
N ILE A 95 -10.54 -8.37 3.31
CA ILE A 95 -10.94 -9.03 4.56
C ILE A 95 -11.66 -10.37 4.34
N LYS A 96 -12.08 -10.68 3.10
CA LYS A 96 -12.67 -11.98 2.75
C LYS A 96 -11.74 -13.15 3.02
N ILE A 97 -10.42 -12.95 2.92
CA ILE A 97 -9.41 -13.97 3.27
C ILE A 97 -9.58 -14.47 4.72
N PHE A 98 -10.08 -13.60 5.61
CA PHE A 98 -10.16 -13.85 7.04
C PHE A 98 -11.55 -14.32 7.52
N GLU A 99 -12.51 -14.59 6.63
CA GLU A 99 -13.89 -14.97 7.03
C GLU A 99 -13.97 -16.19 7.97
N THR A 100 -12.95 -17.06 7.93
CA THR A 100 -12.81 -18.18 8.87
C THR A 100 -12.55 -17.73 10.31
N ILE A 101 -11.90 -16.57 10.51
CA ILE A 101 -11.75 -15.90 11.81
C ILE A 101 -12.85 -14.85 11.97
N LYS A 102 -14.09 -15.32 12.11
CA LYS A 102 -15.30 -14.51 12.19
C LYS A 102 -15.17 -13.25 13.07
N LYS A 103 -14.62 -13.37 14.29
CA LYS A 103 -14.49 -12.23 15.21
C LYS A 103 -13.58 -11.12 14.67
N PHE A 104 -12.46 -11.47 14.05
CA PHE A 104 -11.56 -10.49 13.44
C PHE A 104 -12.22 -9.81 12.24
N SER A 105 -12.85 -10.58 11.36
CA SER A 105 -13.55 -10.04 10.20
C SER A 105 -14.72 -9.15 10.60
N TYR A 106 -15.53 -9.52 11.60
CA TYR A 106 -16.66 -8.69 12.05
C TYR A 106 -16.21 -7.31 12.56
N ASP A 107 -15.16 -7.26 13.38
CA ASP A 107 -14.66 -6.00 13.94
C ASP A 107 -14.13 -5.03 12.85
N VAL A 108 -13.49 -5.58 11.82
CA VAL A 108 -13.02 -4.83 10.66
C VAL A 108 -14.19 -4.39 9.78
N VAL A 109 -15.13 -5.30 9.47
CA VAL A 109 -16.32 -5.01 8.65
C VAL A 109 -17.18 -3.93 9.28
N GLU A 110 -17.41 -3.97 10.59
CA GLU A 110 -18.14 -2.93 11.33
C GLU A 110 -17.50 -1.55 11.13
N LYS A 111 -16.17 -1.44 11.23
CA LYS A 111 -15.46 -0.16 11.03
C LYS A 111 -15.52 0.31 9.59
N LEU A 112 -15.43 -0.60 8.62
CA LEU A 112 -15.60 -0.26 7.19
C LEU A 112 -17.02 0.25 6.91
N THR A 113 -18.04 -0.31 7.56
CA THR A 113 -19.42 0.19 7.51
C THR A 113 -19.51 1.60 8.08
N ILE A 114 -18.89 1.86 9.23
CA ILE A 114 -18.85 3.22 9.81
C ILE A 114 -18.19 4.21 8.84
N LEU A 115 -17.03 3.88 8.24
CA LEU A 115 -16.40 4.76 7.25
C LEU A 115 -17.30 5.01 6.03
N GLN A 116 -18.00 3.98 5.55
CA GLN A 116 -18.95 4.11 4.45
C GLN A 116 -20.10 5.06 4.81
N GLU A 117 -20.65 4.99 6.02
CA GLU A 117 -21.71 5.90 6.45
C GLU A 117 -21.28 7.36 6.44
N PHE A 118 -20.02 7.67 6.77
CA PHE A 118 -19.49 9.03 6.64
C PHE A 118 -19.45 9.49 5.18
N VAL A 119 -18.97 8.62 4.28
CA VAL A 119 -18.94 8.91 2.83
C VAL A 119 -20.35 9.14 2.30
N ASP A 120 -21.30 8.27 2.64
CA ASP A 120 -22.67 8.31 2.12
C ASP A 120 -23.44 9.55 2.61
N LYS A 121 -23.27 9.93 3.89
CA LYS A 121 -23.94 11.11 4.48
C LYS A 121 -23.41 12.43 3.91
N ASP A 122 -22.14 12.46 3.51
CA ASP A 122 -21.45 13.67 3.02
C ASP A 122 -21.45 13.83 1.49
N ALA A 123 -21.76 12.74 0.76
CA ALA A 123 -21.78 12.68 -0.70
C ALA A 123 -22.77 13.67 -1.37
N ILE A 124 -23.75 14.18 -0.61
CA ILE A 124 -24.81 15.05 -1.14
C ILE A 124 -24.35 16.52 -1.22
N ASP A 125 -23.57 17.02 -0.26
CA ASP A 125 -23.40 18.49 -0.10
C ASP A 125 -21.97 19.02 -0.22
N THR A 126 -20.93 18.30 0.23
CA THR A 126 -19.61 18.95 0.49
C THR A 126 -18.38 18.12 0.16
N LYS A 127 -18.48 16.78 0.10
CA LYS A 127 -17.39 15.87 -0.30
C LYS A 127 -16.11 16.00 0.56
N HIS A 128 -16.24 16.30 1.84
CA HIS A 128 -15.17 16.23 2.83
C HIS A 128 -14.55 14.83 2.91
N PHE A 129 -15.34 13.77 2.68
CA PHE A 129 -14.87 12.38 2.80
C PHE A 129 -14.40 11.75 1.48
N ASP A 130 -14.23 12.53 0.40
CA ASP A 130 -13.70 12.04 -0.88
C ASP A 130 -12.30 11.44 -0.77
N THR A 131 -11.48 11.99 0.12
CA THR A 131 -10.14 11.47 0.42
C THR A 131 -9.89 11.41 1.91
N ILE A 132 -9.08 10.45 2.34
CA ILE A 132 -8.74 10.23 3.75
C ILE A 132 -8.18 11.50 4.39
N GLN A 133 -7.26 12.19 3.70
CA GLN A 133 -6.65 13.41 4.22
C GLN A 133 -7.68 14.52 4.43
N LYS A 134 -8.58 14.74 3.46
CA LYS A 134 -9.65 15.75 3.59
C LYS A 134 -10.60 15.42 4.74
N ALA A 135 -10.93 14.14 4.93
CA ALA A 135 -11.79 13.72 6.04
C ALA A 135 -11.14 14.04 7.40
N ILE A 136 -9.85 13.72 7.56
CA ILE A 136 -9.10 14.00 8.79
C ILE A 136 -8.95 15.51 9.02
N ASP A 137 -8.68 16.29 7.97
CA ASP A 137 -8.62 17.76 8.04
C ASP A 137 -9.96 18.35 8.48
N TYR A 138 -11.06 17.95 7.84
CA TYR A 138 -12.41 18.38 8.19
C TYR A 138 -12.75 18.08 9.66
N GLU A 139 -12.49 16.86 10.13
CA GLU A 139 -12.77 16.50 11.52
C GLU A 139 -11.86 17.24 12.51
N THR A 140 -10.64 17.60 12.09
CA THR A 140 -9.70 18.40 12.89
C THR A 140 -10.19 19.84 13.03
N GLU A 141 -10.51 20.50 11.91
CA GLU A 141 -10.94 21.89 11.84
C GLU A 141 -12.26 22.11 12.60
N ASN A 142 -13.15 21.12 12.59
CA ASN A 142 -14.43 21.17 13.27
C ASN A 142 -14.39 20.57 14.69
N ASN A 143 -13.21 20.25 15.23
CA ASN A 143 -13.01 19.67 16.56
C ASN A 143 -13.75 18.33 16.82
N LEU A 144 -14.17 17.62 15.77
CA LEU A 144 -14.94 16.37 15.86
C LEU A 144 -14.11 15.23 16.44
N ILE A 145 -12.79 15.26 16.24
CA ILE A 145 -11.88 14.24 16.78
C ILE A 145 -11.93 14.22 18.31
N LYS A 146 -12.08 15.38 18.96
CA LYS A 146 -12.10 15.46 20.43
C LYS A 146 -13.49 15.17 21.01
N THR A 147 -14.55 15.57 20.31
CA THR A 147 -15.92 15.56 20.83
C THR A 147 -16.70 14.29 20.52
N ASN A 148 -16.37 13.59 19.42
CA ASN A 148 -17.05 12.36 19.02
C ASN A 148 -16.09 11.15 19.17
N PRO A 149 -16.37 10.17 20.06
CA PRO A 149 -15.55 8.96 20.19
C PRO A 149 -15.56 8.08 18.92
N ASN A 150 -16.60 8.17 18.10
CA ASN A 150 -16.82 7.38 16.88
C ASN A 150 -16.64 8.23 15.62
N ASN A 151 -15.58 9.04 15.58
CA ASN A 151 -15.22 9.84 14.41
C ASN A 151 -14.48 9.00 13.34
N PHE A 152 -14.42 9.53 12.12
CA PHE A 152 -13.77 8.89 10.98
C PHE A 152 -12.27 8.66 11.24
N ALA A 153 -11.55 9.65 11.76
CA ALA A 153 -10.10 9.56 11.99
C ALA A 153 -9.72 8.44 12.98
N ARG A 154 -10.48 8.25 14.08
CA ARG A 154 -10.28 7.15 15.03
C ARG A 154 -10.65 5.80 14.43
N THR A 155 -11.75 5.74 13.71
CA THR A 155 -12.24 4.52 13.06
C THR A 155 -11.23 4.04 12.03
N LEU A 156 -10.75 4.94 11.19
CA LEU A 156 -9.71 4.69 10.20
C LEU A 156 -8.40 4.27 10.86
N LEU A 157 -7.97 4.91 11.96
CA LEU A 157 -6.72 4.53 12.64
C LEU A 157 -6.71 3.07 13.10
N ARG A 158 -7.86 2.54 13.56
CA ARG A 158 -7.98 1.14 13.94
C ARG A 158 -7.88 0.20 12.73
N LEU A 159 -8.49 0.57 11.61
CA LEU A 159 -8.34 -0.15 10.34
C LEU A 159 -6.91 -0.08 9.80
N HIS A 160 -6.27 1.09 9.90
CA HIS A 160 -4.89 1.32 9.49
C HIS A 160 -3.90 0.39 10.22
N ARG A 161 -4.05 0.27 11.55
CA ARG A 161 -3.26 -0.67 12.36
C ARG A 161 -3.53 -2.14 11.99
N ALA A 162 -4.76 -2.48 11.62
CA ALA A 162 -5.09 -3.83 11.14
C ALA A 162 -4.54 -4.09 9.73
N LEU A 163 -4.42 -3.07 8.89
CA LEU A 163 -3.93 -3.19 7.52
C LEU A 163 -2.46 -3.62 7.49
N ILE A 164 -1.60 -3.05 8.35
CA ILE A 164 -0.19 -3.46 8.41
C ILE A 164 -0.03 -4.89 8.92
N PHE A 165 -0.89 -5.34 9.84
CA PHE A 165 -0.92 -6.75 10.22
C PHE A 165 -1.24 -7.65 9.02
N ILE A 166 -2.25 -7.28 8.22
CA ILE A 166 -2.66 -8.05 7.04
C ILE A 166 -1.55 -8.06 5.98
N GLU A 167 -0.92 -6.92 5.71
CA GLU A 167 0.21 -6.80 4.79
C GLU A 167 1.37 -7.72 5.21
N GLU A 168 1.79 -7.63 6.47
CA GLU A 168 2.87 -8.45 7.03
C GLU A 168 2.54 -9.95 6.97
N PHE A 169 1.29 -10.32 7.30
CA PHE A 169 0.83 -11.69 7.20
C PHE A 169 0.90 -12.21 5.76
N LEU A 170 0.34 -11.47 4.78
CA LEU A 170 0.32 -11.87 3.38
C LEU A 170 1.74 -11.91 2.78
N ARG A 171 2.58 -10.94 3.09
CA ARG A 171 4.00 -10.95 2.69
C ARG A 171 4.74 -12.16 3.24
N ALA A 172 4.55 -12.46 4.53
CA ALA A 172 5.16 -13.64 5.14
C ALA A 172 4.67 -14.95 4.52
N LEU A 173 3.42 -15.01 4.02
CA LEU A 173 2.93 -16.18 3.28
C LEU A 173 3.68 -16.36 1.95
N SER A 174 4.01 -15.30 1.20
CA SER A 174 4.78 -15.47 -0.04
C SER A 174 6.23 -15.86 0.18
N ASP A 175 6.82 -15.45 1.32
CA ASP A 175 8.26 -15.59 1.56
C ASP A 175 8.62 -16.89 2.31
N ARG A 176 7.66 -17.49 3.01
CA ARG A 176 7.88 -18.68 3.85
C ARG A 176 7.50 -19.99 3.17
N PRO A 177 8.16 -21.11 3.54
CA PRO A 177 7.85 -22.43 3.00
C PRO A 177 6.45 -22.90 3.39
N LEU A 178 5.87 -23.79 2.57
CA LEU A 178 4.51 -24.33 2.79
C LEU A 178 4.37 -25.16 4.08
N SER A 179 5.49 -25.60 4.66
CA SER A 179 5.55 -26.33 5.93
C SER A 179 5.25 -25.46 7.14
N ASP A 180 5.38 -24.14 7.03
CA ASP A 180 5.12 -23.22 8.14
C ASP A 180 3.61 -23.16 8.42
N SER A 181 3.26 -23.23 9.71
CA SER A 181 1.86 -23.11 10.15
C SER A 181 1.34 -21.69 9.93
N THR A 182 0.17 -21.56 9.31
CA THR A 182 -0.53 -20.27 9.15
C THR A 182 -0.72 -19.55 10.48
N ALA A 183 -0.99 -20.30 11.56
CA ALA A 183 -1.14 -19.73 12.91
C ALA A 183 0.15 -19.10 13.44
N THR A 184 1.31 -19.73 13.17
CA THR A 184 2.63 -19.18 13.54
C THR A 184 2.96 -17.94 12.73
N ILE A 185 2.67 -17.95 11.42
CA ILE A 185 2.86 -16.79 10.55
C ILE A 185 2.01 -15.62 11.04
N ALA A 186 0.71 -15.85 11.30
CA ALA A 186 -0.19 -14.85 11.84
C ALA A 186 0.24 -14.34 13.23
N SER A 187 0.69 -15.22 14.12
CA SER A 187 1.19 -14.80 15.44
C SER A 187 2.40 -13.88 15.32
N ASN A 188 3.34 -14.19 14.43
CA ASN A 188 4.53 -13.36 14.24
C ASN A 188 4.18 -12.00 13.66
N ALA A 189 3.31 -11.96 12.64
CA ALA A 189 2.82 -10.71 12.06
C ALA A 189 2.05 -9.87 13.09
N TYR A 190 1.26 -10.52 13.96
CA TYR A 190 0.53 -9.84 15.03
C TYR A 190 1.47 -9.24 16.07
N ASP A 191 2.48 -10.00 16.49
CA ASP A 191 3.46 -9.59 17.50
C ASP A 191 4.32 -8.40 17.04
N SER A 192 4.59 -8.26 15.74
CA SER A 192 5.30 -7.10 15.17
C SER A 192 4.41 -5.88 14.90
N THR A 193 3.09 -6.00 15.01
CA THR A 193 2.13 -4.96 14.60
C THR A 193 1.08 -4.67 15.68
N LEU A 194 -0.14 -5.24 15.53
CA LEU A 194 -1.32 -5.00 16.37
C LEU A 194 -1.10 -5.29 17.86
N TYR A 195 -0.14 -6.15 18.20
CA TYR A 195 0.22 -6.44 19.58
C TYR A 195 0.43 -5.17 20.40
N HIS A 196 1.12 -4.16 19.85
CA HIS A 196 1.45 -2.92 20.55
C HIS A 196 0.22 -2.05 20.88
N HIS A 197 -0.93 -2.31 20.26
CA HIS A 197 -2.15 -1.52 20.42
C HIS A 197 -3.26 -2.24 21.20
N HIS A 198 -3.10 -3.52 21.50
CA HIS A 198 -4.12 -4.32 22.19
C HIS A 198 -3.76 -4.55 23.66
N GLY A 199 -4.76 -4.53 24.54
CA GLY A 199 -4.58 -4.96 25.94
C GLY A 199 -4.39 -6.48 26.07
N PHE A 200 -3.95 -6.93 27.25
CA PHE A 200 -3.63 -8.34 27.53
C PHE A 200 -4.73 -9.33 27.11
N PHE A 201 -5.99 -9.04 27.43
CA PHE A 201 -7.13 -9.90 27.10
C PHE A 201 -7.35 -10.04 25.59
N ILE A 202 -7.22 -8.95 24.84
CA ILE A 202 -7.37 -8.96 23.38
C ILE A 202 -6.21 -9.73 22.74
N ARG A 203 -4.97 -9.48 23.17
CA ARG A 203 -3.77 -10.23 22.70
C ARG A 203 -3.96 -11.74 22.85
N THR A 204 -4.42 -12.17 24.02
CA THR A 204 -4.65 -13.59 24.32
C THR A 204 -5.73 -14.18 23.41
N THR A 205 -6.87 -13.48 23.27
CA THR A 205 -7.98 -13.95 22.44
C THR A 205 -7.59 -14.03 20.96
N VAL A 206 -6.83 -13.06 20.46
CA VAL A 206 -6.37 -13.04 19.06
C VAL A 206 -5.43 -14.21 18.78
N LYS A 207 -4.44 -14.47 19.66
CA LYS A 207 -3.53 -15.61 19.50
C LYS A 207 -4.26 -16.95 19.51
N VAL A 208 -5.27 -17.12 20.38
CA VAL A 208 -6.13 -18.31 20.36
C VAL A 208 -6.91 -18.41 19.04
N GLY A 209 -7.44 -17.29 18.55
CA GLY A 209 -8.17 -17.22 17.29
C GLY A 209 -7.34 -17.64 16.06
N PHE A 210 -6.02 -17.43 16.07
CA PHE A 210 -5.16 -17.87 14.97
C PHE A 210 -5.11 -19.38 14.77
N HIS A 211 -5.49 -20.19 15.76
CA HIS A 211 -5.63 -21.63 15.59
C HIS A 211 -6.85 -22.03 14.75
N ALA A 212 -7.79 -21.10 14.51
CA ALA A 212 -8.92 -21.30 13.60
C ALA A 212 -8.58 -20.93 12.15
N LEU A 213 -7.36 -20.46 11.87
CA LEU A 213 -6.91 -20.19 10.50
C LEU A 213 -6.88 -21.48 9.68
N PRO A 214 -7.18 -21.41 8.37
CA PRO A 214 -6.99 -22.52 7.47
C PRO A 214 -5.53 -22.96 7.43
N SER A 215 -5.31 -24.23 7.08
CA SER A 215 -3.97 -24.69 6.71
C SER A 215 -3.40 -23.87 5.55
N ARG A 216 -2.08 -23.85 5.42
CA ARG A 216 -1.40 -23.10 4.37
C ARG A 216 -1.94 -23.42 2.97
N LYS A 217 -2.20 -24.71 2.70
CA LYS A 217 -2.78 -25.18 1.43
C LYS A 217 -4.19 -24.67 1.20
N GLN A 218 -5.05 -24.69 2.22
CA GLN A 218 -6.41 -24.16 2.11
C GLN A 218 -6.40 -22.65 1.89
N LEU A 219 -5.47 -21.93 2.52
CA LEU A 219 -5.34 -20.50 2.34
C LEU A 219 -4.83 -20.14 0.93
N ASP A 220 -3.88 -20.92 0.39
CA ASP A 220 -3.47 -20.78 -1.01
C ASP A 220 -4.64 -21.03 -1.96
N GLU A 221 -5.51 -22.00 -1.68
CA GLU A 221 -6.71 -22.24 -2.48
C GLU A 221 -7.66 -21.02 -2.44
N VAL A 222 -7.90 -20.45 -1.25
CA VAL A 222 -8.75 -19.25 -1.09
C VAL A 222 -8.18 -18.03 -1.83
N ILE A 223 -6.84 -17.86 -1.82
CA ILE A 223 -6.18 -16.69 -2.40
C ILE A 223 -6.03 -16.82 -3.92
N PHE A 224 -5.63 -18.00 -4.38
CA PHE A 224 -5.17 -18.20 -5.75
C PHE A 224 -6.11 -19.05 -6.60
N HIS A 225 -7.10 -19.72 -6.01
CA HIS A 225 -8.07 -20.58 -6.73
C HIS A 225 -7.39 -21.59 -7.67
N GLY A 226 -6.30 -22.20 -7.21
CA GLY A 226 -5.48 -23.13 -8.00
C GLY A 226 -4.49 -22.48 -8.99
N HIS A 227 -4.50 -21.16 -9.17
CA HIS A 227 -3.70 -20.42 -10.16
C HIS A 227 -2.50 -19.68 -9.54
N LYS A 228 -1.88 -20.25 -8.50
CA LYS A 228 -0.84 -19.57 -7.71
C LYS A 228 0.32 -19.06 -8.57
N SER A 229 0.89 -19.91 -9.44
CA SER A 229 2.01 -19.52 -10.31
C SER A 229 1.70 -18.29 -11.16
N ASP A 230 0.49 -18.22 -11.69
CA ASP A 230 0.08 -17.21 -12.67
C ASP A 230 -0.29 -15.89 -12.00
N MET A 231 -0.58 -15.93 -10.69
CA MET A 231 -1.04 -14.80 -9.89
C MET A 231 0.01 -14.30 -8.89
N MET A 232 1.18 -14.95 -8.77
CA MET A 232 2.18 -14.59 -7.77
C MET A 232 2.75 -13.17 -7.95
N ASP A 233 2.88 -12.70 -9.20
CA ASP A 233 3.41 -11.36 -9.46
C ASP A 233 2.38 -10.30 -9.06
N GLN A 234 1.12 -10.50 -9.43
CA GLN A 234 -0.01 -9.66 -9.02
C GLN A 234 -0.16 -9.68 -7.49
N TYR A 235 0.06 -10.85 -6.86
CA TYR A 235 0.06 -11.01 -5.41
C TYR A 235 1.09 -10.10 -4.74
N LYS A 236 2.34 -10.14 -5.21
CA LYS A 236 3.42 -9.30 -4.70
C LYS A 236 3.17 -7.81 -4.97
N ILE A 237 2.64 -7.48 -6.15
CA ILE A 237 2.33 -6.10 -6.52
C ILE A 237 1.25 -5.55 -5.59
N PHE A 238 0.15 -6.26 -5.34
CA PHE A 238 -0.89 -5.72 -4.46
C PHE A 238 -0.41 -5.57 -3.01
N ILE A 239 0.43 -6.48 -2.49
CA ILE A 239 1.03 -6.33 -1.16
C ILE A 239 1.84 -5.04 -1.09
N LYS A 240 2.66 -4.77 -2.11
CA LYS A 240 3.41 -3.51 -2.21
C LYS A 240 2.48 -2.30 -2.26
N THR A 241 1.36 -2.39 -2.99
CA THR A 241 0.34 -1.33 -3.04
C THR A 241 -0.29 -1.09 -1.68
N ILE A 242 -0.64 -2.14 -0.92
CA ILE A 242 -1.13 -2.02 0.45
C ILE A 242 -0.11 -1.28 1.31
N LYS A 243 1.16 -1.70 1.25
CA LYS A 243 2.25 -1.07 2.01
C LYS A 243 2.41 0.41 1.67
N GLN A 244 2.32 0.76 0.39
CA GLN A 244 2.38 2.15 -0.06
C GLN A 244 1.22 2.99 0.49
N ILE A 245 -0.03 2.50 0.41
CA ILE A 245 -1.20 3.18 1.00
C ILE A 245 -1.00 3.37 2.50
N TYR A 246 -0.55 2.31 3.19
CA TYR A 246 -0.23 2.37 4.61
C TYR A 246 0.79 3.48 4.89
N ASP A 247 1.93 3.51 4.19
CA ASP A 247 2.98 4.49 4.47
C ASP A 247 2.52 5.93 4.25
N ILE A 248 1.68 6.19 3.25
CA ILE A 248 1.09 7.51 2.99
C ILE A 248 0.16 7.92 4.14
N ILE A 249 -0.72 7.01 4.59
CA ILE A 249 -1.65 7.27 5.69
C ILE A 249 -0.87 7.45 7.00
N GLU A 250 0.09 6.57 7.30
CA GLU A 250 0.95 6.62 8.48
C GLU A 250 1.68 7.97 8.59
N ALA A 251 2.33 8.39 7.50
CA ALA A 251 3.04 9.68 7.44
C ALA A 251 2.09 10.86 7.72
N TYR A 252 0.87 10.80 7.19
CA TYR A 252 -0.12 11.85 7.41
C TYR A 252 -0.66 11.86 8.86
N TYR A 253 -0.93 10.70 9.45
CA TYR A 253 -1.26 10.61 10.88
C TYR A 253 -0.11 11.11 11.77
N ALA A 254 1.14 10.81 11.41
CA ALA A 254 2.32 11.29 12.12
C ALA A 254 2.42 12.83 12.06
N GLU A 255 2.24 13.42 10.88
CA GLU A 255 2.23 14.87 10.67
C GLU A 255 1.19 15.58 11.56
N LYS A 256 0.00 14.97 11.71
CA LYS A 256 -1.09 15.49 12.55
C LYS A 256 -0.94 15.15 14.05
N ASN A 257 0.06 14.37 14.45
CA ASN A 257 0.22 13.81 15.80
C ASN A 257 -0.97 12.91 16.25
N TYR A 258 -1.55 12.16 15.31
CA TYR A 258 -2.75 11.35 15.52
C TYR A 258 -2.50 9.84 15.61
N LEU A 259 -1.24 9.39 15.58
CA LEU A 259 -0.91 7.96 15.71
C LEU A 259 -1.36 7.34 17.04
N GLN A 260 -1.64 8.16 18.05
CA GLN A 260 -2.05 7.76 19.40
C GLN A 260 -3.48 8.23 19.75
N LEU A 261 -4.34 8.48 18.75
CA LEU A 261 -5.74 8.75 19.06
C LEU A 261 -6.34 7.59 19.87
N PRO A 262 -7.13 7.89 20.92
CA PRO A 262 -7.75 6.87 21.78
C PRO A 262 -8.86 6.11 21.04
#